data_AF-L8HZU5-F1
#
_entry.id   AF-L8HZU5-F1
#
_cell.length_a   1.000
_cell.length_b   1.000
_cell.length_c   1.000
_cell.angle_alpha   90.00
_cell.angle_beta   90.00
_cell.angle_gamma   90.00
#
_symmetry.space_group_name_H-M   'P 1'
#
loop_
_entity.id
_entity.type
_entity.pdbx_description
1 polymer ?
#
loop_
_entity_poly.entity_id
_entity_poly.type
_entity_poly.pdbx_seq_one_letter_code
_entity_poly.pdbx_strand_id
1 'polypeptide(L)'
;MAGRGKLIAVIGDEDTVTGFLLGGIGELNKNRHPNFLVVEKDTTINEIEDTFRGEFSVAPFSLVHCALWIKPIPSVATNSEWAALDSLLISPSRQFLNRDDIGIILINQYIAEMVRHALDAHQRSIPAVLEIPSKEHPYDAAKDSILRRARGMFTAEDLR
;
A
#
# COMPACT_ATOMS: atom_id res chain seq x y z
N MET A 1 -14.49 -11.18 15.17
CA MET A 1 -15.34 -10.06 14.71
C MET A 1 -15.46 -10.13 13.19
N ALA A 2 -16.51 -10.77 12.67
CA ALA A 2 -16.78 -10.87 11.22
C ALA A 2 -18.12 -10.17 10.91
N GLY A 3 -18.23 -8.90 11.30
CA GLY A 3 -19.50 -8.16 11.37
C GLY A 3 -19.76 -7.16 10.24
N ARG A 4 -18.87 -7.03 9.24
CA ARG A 4 -19.10 -6.26 8.01
C ARG A 4 -18.40 -6.96 6.86
N GLY A 5 -19.04 -6.98 5.69
CA GLY A 5 -18.39 -7.42 4.46
C GLY A 5 -17.09 -6.65 4.30
N LYS A 6 -15.99 -7.37 4.08
CA LYS A 6 -14.69 -6.74 3.86
C LYS A 6 -14.54 -6.40 2.39
N LEU A 7 -14.06 -5.19 2.13
CA LEU A 7 -13.76 -4.70 0.80
C LEU A 7 -12.51 -5.38 0.26
N ILE A 8 -12.47 -5.46 -1.08
CA ILE A 8 -11.29 -5.86 -1.82
C ILE A 8 -10.60 -4.58 -2.28
N ALA A 9 -9.29 -4.49 -2.11
CA ALA A 9 -8.48 -3.42 -2.65
C ALA A 9 -7.61 -3.92 -3.80
N VAL A 10 -7.27 -3.04 -4.76
CA VAL A 10 -6.56 -3.42 -5.99
C VAL A 10 -5.40 -2.47 -6.27
N ILE A 11 -4.20 -3.00 -6.44
CA ILE A 11 -3.01 -2.27 -6.90
C ILE A 11 -2.56 -2.91 -8.21
N GLY A 12 -2.66 -2.19 -9.32
CA GLY A 12 -2.41 -2.81 -10.62
C GLY A 12 -2.23 -1.82 -11.74
N ASP A 13 -1.90 -2.34 -12.92
CA ASP A 13 -1.96 -1.60 -14.18
C ASP A 13 -3.37 -1.09 -14.45
N GLU A 14 -3.48 -0.10 -15.33
CA GLU A 14 -4.75 0.42 -15.84
C GLU A 14 -5.69 -0.69 -16.34
N ASP A 15 -5.16 -1.63 -17.13
CA ASP A 15 -5.91 -2.78 -17.68
C ASP A 15 -6.47 -3.67 -16.55
N THR A 16 -5.67 -3.92 -15.52
CA THR A 16 -6.05 -4.80 -14.41
C THR A 16 -7.09 -4.13 -13.51
N VAL A 17 -6.84 -2.87 -13.11
CA VAL A 17 -7.76 -2.10 -12.29
C VAL A 17 -9.10 -1.94 -12.99
N THR A 18 -9.09 -1.60 -14.28
CA THR A 18 -10.32 -1.48 -15.08
C THR A 18 -11.13 -2.78 -15.08
N GLY A 19 -10.48 -3.93 -15.23
CA GLY A 19 -11.14 -5.24 -15.15
C GLY A 19 -11.86 -5.47 -13.82
N PHE A 20 -11.21 -5.15 -12.69
CA PHE A 20 -11.82 -5.31 -11.37
C PHE A 20 -12.91 -4.27 -11.06
N LEU A 21 -12.76 -3.05 -11.57
CA LEU A 21 -13.80 -2.03 -11.46
C LEU A 21 -15.07 -2.44 -12.21
N LEU A 22 -14.93 -3.01 -13.42
CA LEU A 22 -16.06 -3.60 -14.17
C LEU A 22 -16.66 -4.81 -13.44
N GLY A 23 -15.86 -5.53 -12.66
CA GLY A 23 -16.30 -6.60 -11.76
C GLY A 23 -17.08 -6.11 -10.52
N GLY A 24 -17.19 -4.80 -10.29
CA GLY A 24 -17.94 -4.22 -9.18
C GLY A 24 -17.17 -4.13 -7.86
N ILE A 25 -15.85 -4.25 -7.89
CA ILE A 25 -15.01 -4.14 -6.68
C ILE A 25 -14.76 -2.67 -6.29
N GLY A 26 -14.86 -1.73 -7.22
CA GLY A 26 -14.56 -0.32 -6.99
C GLY A 26 -15.49 0.33 -5.96
N GLU A 27 -14.93 0.77 -4.83
CA GLU A 27 -15.66 1.49 -3.79
C GLU A 27 -14.89 2.74 -3.34
N LEU A 28 -15.64 3.81 -3.13
CA LEU A 28 -15.13 5.06 -2.57
C LEU A 28 -15.58 5.16 -1.12
N ASN A 29 -14.63 5.39 -0.22
CA ASN A 29 -14.95 5.66 1.17
C ASN A 29 -15.76 6.95 1.36
N LYS A 30 -16.29 7.15 2.57
CA LYS A 30 -16.91 8.42 3.00
C LYS A 30 -16.00 9.63 2.76
N ASN A 31 -14.69 9.42 2.90
CA ASN A 31 -13.66 10.42 2.65
C ASN A 31 -13.22 10.49 1.18
N ARG A 32 -13.96 9.88 0.26
CA ARG A 32 -13.65 9.79 -1.19
C ARG A 32 -12.30 9.15 -1.52
N HIS A 33 -11.80 8.27 -0.65
CA HIS A 33 -10.60 7.51 -0.93
C HIS A 33 -10.98 6.24 -1.69
N PRO A 34 -10.38 5.97 -2.87
CA PRO A 34 -10.61 4.73 -3.58
C PRO A 34 -9.95 3.55 -2.87
N ASN A 35 -10.49 2.37 -3.09
CA ASN A 35 -9.87 1.09 -2.74
C ASN A 35 -8.93 0.57 -3.82
N PHE A 36 -8.51 1.41 -4.78
CA PHE A 36 -7.59 1.00 -5.82
C PHE A 36 -6.51 2.05 -6.09
N LEU A 37 -5.38 1.58 -6.59
CA LEU A 37 -4.29 2.38 -7.12
C LEU A 37 -3.97 1.87 -8.53
N VAL A 38 -4.07 2.78 -9.51
CA VAL A 38 -3.56 2.54 -10.86
C VAL A 38 -2.09 2.89 -10.84
N VAL A 39 -1.25 1.94 -11.22
CA VAL A 39 0.20 2.10 -11.31
C VAL A 39 0.57 2.26 -12.78
N GLU A 40 1.21 3.39 -13.09
CA GLU A 40 1.77 3.70 -14.39
C GLU A 40 3.30 3.53 -14.38
N LYS A 41 3.94 3.68 -15.55
CA LYS A 41 5.39 3.49 -15.70
C LYS A 41 6.22 4.59 -15.04
N ASP A 42 5.63 5.74 -14.77
CA ASP A 42 6.23 6.90 -14.12
C ASP A 42 5.89 6.98 -12.62
N THR A 43 5.02 6.09 -12.12
CA THR A 43 4.66 6.02 -10.71
C THR A 43 5.88 5.64 -9.87
N THR A 44 6.11 6.39 -8.80
CA THR A 44 7.28 6.15 -7.95
C THR A 44 7.06 4.96 -7.01
N ILE A 45 8.13 4.22 -6.72
CA ILE A 45 8.08 3.08 -5.78
C ILE A 45 7.56 3.54 -4.41
N ASN A 46 7.98 4.72 -3.97
CA ASN A 46 7.53 5.32 -2.70
C ASN A 46 6.01 5.45 -2.64
N GLU A 47 5.35 5.87 -3.72
CA GLU A 47 3.89 6.01 -3.75
C GLU A 47 3.17 4.66 -3.59
N ILE A 48 3.73 3.61 -4.18
CA ILE A 48 3.21 2.24 -4.07
C ILE A 48 3.40 1.74 -2.64
N GLU A 49 4.56 1.98 -2.05
CA GLU A 49 4.86 1.64 -0.66
C GLU A 49 3.97 2.36 0.34
N ASP A 50 3.78 3.67 0.16
CA ASP A 50 2.94 4.51 1.02
C ASP A 50 1.47 4.06 0.95
N THR A 51 1.00 3.69 -0.24
CA THR A 51 -0.34 3.11 -0.44
C THR A 51 -0.46 1.75 0.25
N PHE A 52 0.58 0.92 0.16
CA PHE A 52 0.56 -0.42 0.76
C PHE A 52 0.65 -0.36 2.28
N ARG A 53 1.75 0.17 2.86
CA ARG A 53 2.00 0.20 4.31
C ARG A 53 1.10 1.17 5.07
N GLY A 54 0.80 2.32 4.47
CA GLY A 54 0.17 3.41 5.20
C GLY A 54 1.00 3.97 6.36
N GLU A 55 2.28 3.66 6.40
CA GLU A 55 3.20 4.30 7.33
C GLU A 55 3.91 5.41 6.57
N PHE A 56 3.48 6.65 6.83
CA PHE A 56 4.43 7.75 6.76
C PHE A 56 5.60 7.34 7.64
N SER A 57 6.76 7.10 7.04
CA SER A 57 8.01 7.31 7.75
C SER A 57 8.05 8.80 8.09
N VAL A 58 7.37 9.19 9.17
CA VAL A 58 7.95 10.22 10.01
C VAL A 58 9.26 9.60 10.47
N ALA A 59 10.35 9.98 9.79
CA ALA A 59 11.65 9.93 10.44
C ALA A 59 11.41 10.41 11.88
N PRO A 60 11.88 9.66 12.90
CA PRO A 60 11.60 10.01 14.28
C PRO A 60 11.89 11.50 14.43
N PHE A 61 10.92 12.21 14.98
CA PHE A 61 10.98 13.63 15.33
C PHE A 61 12.01 13.81 16.46
N SER A 62 13.26 13.46 16.15
CA SER A 62 14.46 13.41 16.98
C SER A 62 15.64 14.04 16.24
N LEU A 63 15.49 14.43 14.97
CA LEU A 63 16.55 15.10 14.21
C LEU A 63 16.09 16.32 13.38
N VAL A 64 14.87 16.82 13.57
CA VAL A 64 14.52 18.18 13.09
C VAL A 64 15.08 19.27 14.02
N HIS A 65 15.68 18.90 15.17
CA HIS A 65 16.34 19.87 16.04
C HIS A 65 17.82 20.14 15.70
N CYS A 66 18.41 19.49 14.69
CA CYS A 66 19.85 19.66 14.40
C CYS A 66 20.17 20.46 13.11
N ALA A 67 19.20 20.66 12.21
CA ALA A 67 19.47 21.29 10.90
C ALA A 67 18.72 22.62 10.65
N LEU A 68 18.35 23.34 11.72
CA LEU A 68 17.91 24.74 11.65
C LEU A 68 18.87 25.68 12.39
N TRP A 69 20.17 25.53 12.12
CA TRP A 69 21.20 26.53 12.39
C TRP A 69 21.78 26.84 11.01
N ILE A 70 21.21 27.71 10.18
CA ILE A 70 21.28 29.17 10.25
C ILE A 70 20.15 29.71 9.36
N LYS A 71 18.97 29.98 9.91
CA LYS A 71 18.09 31.02 9.36
C LYS A 71 17.56 31.89 10.51
N PRO A 72 17.61 33.22 10.37
CA PRO A 72 17.17 34.13 11.41
C PRO A 72 15.67 33.93 11.64
N ILE A 73 15.32 33.74 12.90
CA ILE A 73 13.95 33.56 13.40
C ILE A 73 13.19 34.88 13.22
N PRO A 74 12.09 34.95 12.43
CA PRO A 74 11.14 36.04 12.59
C PRO A 74 10.40 35.82 13.91
N SER A 75 10.41 36.82 14.79
CA SER A 75 9.66 36.79 16.04
C SER A 75 8.17 36.75 15.73
N VAL A 76 7.45 35.81 16.35
CA VAL A 76 6.01 35.54 16.17
C VAL A 76 5.68 34.73 14.91
N ALA A 77 5.82 33.41 15.04
CA ALA A 77 5.08 32.44 14.25
C ALA A 77 3.88 31.97 15.09
N THR A 78 2.67 32.26 14.64
CA THR A 78 1.44 31.79 15.28
C THR A 78 1.20 30.31 14.92
N ASN A 79 0.68 29.52 15.88
CA ASN A 79 0.40 28.07 15.75
C ASN A 79 -0.48 27.67 14.53
N SER A 80 -1.06 28.61 13.80
CA SER A 80 -1.95 28.38 12.66
C SER A 80 -1.24 28.19 11.31
N GLU A 81 0.05 28.48 11.17
CA GLU A 81 0.76 28.37 9.88
C GLU A 81 1.33 26.97 9.61
N TRP A 82 1.68 26.21 10.67
CA TRP A 82 2.18 24.84 10.55
C TRP A 82 1.09 23.83 10.21
N ALA A 83 -0.15 24.07 10.63
CA ALA A 83 -1.32 23.26 10.25
C ALA A 83 -1.66 23.37 8.75
N ALA A 84 -1.34 24.52 8.13
CA ALA A 84 -1.58 24.75 6.71
C ALA A 84 -0.51 24.08 5.82
N LEU A 85 0.75 24.00 6.27
CA LEU A 85 1.82 23.31 5.55
C LEU A 85 1.70 21.78 5.62
N ASP A 86 1.22 21.22 6.73
CA ASP A 86 0.86 19.78 6.80
C ASP A 86 -0.35 19.45 5.91
N SER A 87 -1.28 20.39 5.72
CA SER A 87 -2.44 20.17 4.84
C SER A 87 -2.14 20.21 3.34
N LEU A 88 -0.95 20.71 2.93
CA LEU A 88 -0.57 20.86 1.52
C LEU A 88 0.49 19.83 1.06
N LEU A 89 1.14 19.12 1.98
CA LEU A 89 2.23 18.16 1.67
C LEU A 89 1.90 16.70 1.98
N ILE A 90 0.75 16.42 2.59
CA ILE A 90 0.28 15.05 2.81
C ILE A 90 -0.69 14.72 1.68
N SER A 91 -0.14 14.14 0.61
CA SER A 91 -0.96 13.40 -0.36
C SER A 91 -1.88 12.44 0.42
N PRO A 92 -3.17 12.35 0.10
CA PRO A 92 -4.11 11.50 0.82
C PRO A 92 -3.63 10.05 0.72
N SER A 93 -2.90 9.59 1.75
CA SER A 93 -2.26 8.29 1.74
C SER A 93 -3.36 7.23 1.73
N ARG A 94 -3.47 6.50 0.62
CA ARG A 94 -4.47 5.45 0.41
C ARG A 94 -4.02 4.21 1.16
N GLN A 95 -4.10 4.23 2.48
CA GLN A 95 -3.49 3.19 3.33
C GLN A 95 -4.33 1.90 3.29
N PHE A 96 -3.90 0.89 2.53
CA PHE A 96 -4.67 -0.35 2.43
C PHE A 96 -4.44 -1.29 3.62
N LEU A 97 -3.25 -1.29 4.22
CA LEU A 97 -2.94 -2.16 5.38
C LEU A 97 -3.52 -1.66 6.72
N ASN A 98 -3.77 -0.37 6.88
CA ASN A 98 -4.30 0.20 8.13
C ASN A 98 -5.84 0.21 8.19
N ARG A 99 -6.48 -0.17 7.10
CA ARG A 99 -7.92 -0.19 6.94
C ARG A 99 -8.51 -1.52 7.42
N ASP A 100 -9.37 -1.43 8.43
CA ASP A 100 -10.07 -2.57 9.04
C ASP A 100 -11.21 -3.11 8.17
N ASP A 101 -11.70 -2.28 7.24
CA ASP A 101 -12.71 -2.60 6.24
C ASP A 101 -12.16 -3.36 5.03
N ILE A 102 -10.84 -3.38 4.81
CA ILE A 102 -10.22 -4.16 3.72
C ILE A 102 -9.89 -5.57 4.22
N GLY A 103 -10.27 -6.57 3.42
CA GLY A 103 -10.04 -7.98 3.72
C GLY A 103 -8.99 -8.61 2.82
N ILE A 104 -8.97 -8.20 1.55
CA ILE A 104 -8.09 -8.75 0.52
C ILE A 104 -7.51 -7.59 -0.27
N ILE A 105 -6.21 -7.65 -0.55
CA ILE A 105 -5.47 -6.73 -1.41
C ILE A 105 -4.98 -7.55 -2.60
N LEU A 106 -5.48 -7.23 -3.79
CA LEU A 106 -4.99 -7.77 -5.07
C LEU A 106 -3.87 -6.87 -5.56
N ILE A 107 -2.72 -7.45 -5.90
CA ILE A 107 -1.57 -6.71 -6.42
C ILE A 107 -0.97 -7.42 -7.63
N ASN A 108 -0.64 -6.69 -8.70
CA ASN A 108 0.08 -7.30 -9.83
C ASN A 108 1.45 -7.78 -9.36
N GLN A 109 1.85 -9.00 -9.76
CA GLN A 109 3.10 -9.60 -9.29
C GLN A 109 4.33 -8.75 -9.63
N TYR A 110 4.35 -8.13 -10.81
CA TYR A 110 5.47 -7.27 -11.20
C TYR A 110 5.57 -6.02 -10.30
N ILE A 111 4.44 -5.51 -9.78
CA ILE A 111 4.40 -4.40 -8.82
C ILE A 111 4.85 -4.88 -7.44
N ALA A 112 4.38 -6.05 -7.04
CA ALA A 112 4.75 -6.70 -5.79
C ALA A 112 6.27 -6.90 -5.66
N GLU A 113 6.95 -7.16 -6.78
CA GLU A 113 8.42 -7.28 -6.84
C GLU A 113 9.11 -5.96 -6.43
N MET A 114 8.57 -4.81 -6.83
CA MET A 114 9.16 -3.49 -6.51
C MET A 114 9.09 -3.16 -5.01
N VAL A 115 8.03 -3.62 -4.33
CA VAL A 115 7.76 -3.32 -2.91
C VAL A 115 7.99 -4.52 -2.00
N ARG A 116 8.90 -5.42 -2.39
CA ARG A 116 9.02 -6.73 -1.76
C ARG A 116 9.37 -6.68 -0.28
N HIS A 117 10.20 -5.72 0.12
CA HIS A 117 10.52 -5.46 1.54
C HIS A 117 9.29 -5.07 2.36
N ALA A 118 8.33 -4.37 1.76
CA ALA A 118 7.08 -4.01 2.43
C ALA A 118 6.15 -5.22 2.57
N LEU A 119 6.03 -6.06 1.52
CA LEU A 119 5.24 -7.30 1.54
C LEU A 119 5.77 -8.32 2.54
N ASP A 120 7.08 -8.56 2.55
CA ASP A 120 7.71 -9.55 3.41
C ASP A 120 7.61 -9.15 4.90
N ALA A 121 7.52 -7.85 5.20
CA ALA A 121 7.27 -7.34 6.55
C ALA A 121 5.80 -7.48 7.02
N HIS A 122 4.84 -7.63 6.10
CA HIS A 122 3.45 -7.87 6.44
C HIS A 122 3.25 -9.35 6.84
N GLN A 123 3.07 -9.57 8.15
CA GLN A 123 2.84 -10.90 8.72
C GLN A 123 1.40 -11.11 9.21
N ARG A 124 0.54 -10.09 9.13
CA ARG A 124 -0.85 -10.21 9.58
C ARG A 124 -1.65 -11.02 8.56
N SER A 125 -2.51 -11.92 9.03
CA SER A 125 -3.38 -12.73 8.17
C SER A 125 -4.44 -11.92 7.43
N ILE A 126 -4.77 -10.74 7.96
CA ILE A 126 -5.75 -9.81 7.41
C ILE A 126 -5.14 -8.40 7.43
N PRO A 127 -5.20 -7.64 6.33
CA PRO A 127 -5.74 -8.04 5.02
C PRO A 127 -4.84 -9.07 4.33
N ALA A 128 -5.44 -10.01 3.60
CA ALA A 128 -4.73 -11.01 2.81
C ALA A 128 -4.21 -10.36 1.52
N VAL A 129 -2.93 -10.50 1.22
CA VAL A 129 -2.33 -9.98 -0.01
C VAL A 129 -2.30 -11.11 -1.04
N LEU A 130 -2.77 -10.87 -2.26
CA LEU A 130 -2.77 -11.85 -3.34
C LEU A 130 -2.08 -11.26 -4.57
N GLU A 131 -1.00 -11.92 -4.98
CA GLU A 131 -0.26 -11.58 -6.19
C GLU A 131 -0.98 -12.16 -7.42
N ILE A 132 -1.30 -11.32 -8.41
CA ILE A 132 -1.98 -11.70 -9.65
C ILE A 132 -1.10 -11.42 -10.88
N PRO A 133 -1.23 -12.21 -11.97
CA PRO A 133 -0.58 -11.88 -13.23
C PRO A 133 -1.16 -10.60 -13.84
N SER A 134 -0.37 -9.92 -14.67
CA SER A 134 -0.88 -8.88 -15.56
C SER A 134 -0.99 -9.40 -16.99
N LYS A 135 -1.60 -8.60 -17.86
CA LYS A 135 -1.78 -8.94 -19.29
C LYS A 135 -0.45 -9.15 -20.01
N GLU A 136 0.57 -8.39 -19.63
CA GLU A 136 1.89 -8.40 -20.27
C GLU A 136 2.91 -9.26 -19.50
N HIS A 137 2.72 -9.44 -18.19
CA HIS A 137 3.66 -10.14 -17.31
C HIS A 137 3.01 -11.41 -16.72
N PRO A 138 3.38 -12.62 -17.20
CA PRO A 138 2.84 -13.87 -16.68
C PRO A 138 3.31 -14.14 -15.24
N TYR A 139 2.50 -14.90 -14.51
CA TYR A 139 2.79 -15.25 -13.11
C TYR A 139 3.97 -16.22 -12.99
N ASP A 140 4.91 -15.91 -12.10
CA ASP A 140 6.06 -16.72 -11.72
C ASP A 140 5.96 -17.16 -10.25
N ALA A 141 5.67 -18.45 -10.04
CA ALA A 141 5.53 -19.06 -8.72
C ALA A 141 6.81 -19.04 -7.87
N ALA A 142 7.99 -18.83 -8.47
CA ALA A 142 9.24 -18.76 -7.72
C ALA A 142 9.38 -17.45 -6.92
N LYS A 143 8.71 -16.38 -7.36
CA LYS A 143 8.83 -15.03 -6.79
C LYS A 143 7.79 -14.74 -5.71
N ASP A 144 6.72 -15.52 -5.65
CA ASP A 144 5.60 -15.28 -4.71
C ASP A 144 6.00 -15.44 -3.23
N SER A 145 5.67 -14.43 -2.42
CA SER A 145 5.95 -14.38 -0.97
C SER A 145 5.21 -15.44 -0.17
N ILE A 146 3.97 -15.72 -0.55
CA ILE A 146 3.11 -16.70 0.09
C ILE A 146 3.60 -18.09 -0.25
N LEU A 147 3.96 -18.37 -1.50
CA LEU A 147 4.54 -19.68 -1.84
C LEU A 147 5.87 -19.91 -1.11
N ARG A 148 6.72 -18.89 -0.96
CA ARG A 148 7.94 -19.00 -0.14
C ARG A 148 7.64 -19.34 1.32
N ARG A 149 6.58 -18.78 1.90
CA ARG A 149 6.13 -19.09 3.27
C ARG A 149 5.44 -20.46 3.36
N ALA A 150 4.66 -20.84 2.36
CA ALA A 150 3.89 -22.08 2.31
C ALA A 150 4.71 -23.29 1.89
N ARG A 151 5.89 -23.14 1.27
CA ARG A 151 6.82 -24.25 0.95
C ARG A 151 7.24 -25.06 2.17
N GLY A 152 7.19 -24.50 3.38
CA GLY A 152 7.39 -25.25 4.63
C GLY A 152 6.16 -26.08 5.08
N MET A 153 5.00 -25.85 4.48
CA MET A 153 3.71 -26.50 4.80
C MET A 153 3.29 -27.54 3.76
N PHE A 154 3.87 -27.53 2.55
CA PHE A 154 3.67 -28.58 1.55
C PHE A 154 4.74 -29.66 1.69
N THR A 155 4.57 -30.58 2.64
CA THR A 155 5.25 -31.88 2.58
C THR A 155 4.73 -32.64 1.36
N ALA A 156 5.63 -33.34 0.67
CA ALA A 156 5.43 -33.95 -0.65
C ALA A 156 4.37 -35.09 -0.72
N GLU A 157 3.47 -35.19 0.25
CA GLU A 157 2.47 -36.26 0.38
C GLU A 157 1.05 -35.84 -0.06
N ASP A 158 0.75 -34.55 -0.19
CA ASP A 158 -0.59 -34.06 -0.56
C ASP A 158 -0.82 -33.81 -2.08
N LEU A 159 0.11 -34.22 -2.93
CA LEU A 159 0.01 -34.12 -4.41
C LEU A 159 -0.14 -35.48 -5.11
N ARG A 160 -0.65 -36.51 -4.40
CA ARG A 160 -0.93 -37.83 -4.96
C ARG A 160 -2.41 -38.13 -5.05
#